data_AF-A0A4Q6CEG7-F1
#
_entry.id   AF-A0A4Q6CEG7-F1
#
_cell.length_a   1.000
_cell.length_b   1.000
_cell.length_c   1.000
_cell.angle_alpha   90.00
_cell.angle_beta   90.00
_cell.angle_gamma   90.00
#
_symmetry.space_group_name_H-M   'P 1'
#
loop_
_entity.id
_entity.type
_entity.pdbx_description
1 polymer ?
#
loop_
_entity_poly.entity_id
_entity_poly.type
_entity_poly.pdbx_seq_one_letter_code
_entity_poly.pdbx_strand_id
1 'polypeptide(L)'
;MITDEQTREIALFFLFSLLDQRVALQAAHKAIAQVKALPTDEGVISKSDIARILKRGFETHRKLLPRNQPIEISETALSMPEGTDFATWQKFHVAASDHEITAVVLAKILGYDEEVLADGFQVSVGTMKYRISKGMRQLGSVVK
;
A
#
# COMPACT_ATOMS: atom_id res chain seq x y z
N MET A 1 -0.90 13.29 -17.66
CA MET A 1 -2.29 12.86 -17.32
C MET A 1 -2.21 11.53 -16.59
N ILE A 2 -2.99 11.30 -15.53
CA ILE A 2 -3.00 10.01 -14.82
C ILE A 2 -3.57 8.92 -15.74
N THR A 3 -2.96 7.75 -15.77
CA THR A 3 -3.43 6.61 -16.56
C THR A 3 -4.42 5.74 -15.78
N ASP A 4 -5.18 4.91 -16.49
CA ASP A 4 -6.07 3.93 -15.85
C ASP A 4 -5.28 2.90 -15.04
N GLU A 5 -4.08 2.53 -15.52
CA GLU A 5 -3.17 1.66 -14.80
C GLU A 5 -2.74 2.28 -13.46
N GLN A 6 -2.31 3.54 -13.45
CA GLN A 6 -1.97 4.26 -12.22
C GLN A 6 -3.16 4.38 -11.27
N THR A 7 -4.36 4.62 -11.81
CA THR A 7 -5.58 4.67 -11.02
C THR A 7 -5.85 3.32 -10.34
N ARG A 8 -5.68 2.21 -11.07
CA ARG A 8 -5.79 0.84 -10.54
C ARG A 8 -4.73 0.57 -9.49
N GLU A 9 -3.47 0.90 -9.73
CA GLU A 9 -2.37 0.73 -8.78
C GLU A 9 -2.64 1.45 -7.45
N ILE A 10 -3.11 2.71 -7.52
CA ILE A 10 -3.46 3.50 -6.34
C ILE A 10 -4.59 2.84 -5.55
N ALA A 11 -5.64 2.38 -6.24
CA ALA A 11 -6.75 1.68 -5.58
C ALA A 11 -6.31 0.39 -4.90
N LEU A 12 -5.52 -0.44 -5.60
CA LEU A 12 -4.98 -1.70 -5.07
C LEU A 12 -4.07 -1.46 -3.88
N PHE A 13 -3.20 -0.44 -3.94
CA PHE A 13 -2.34 -0.06 -2.82
C PHE A 13 -3.14 0.15 -1.54
N PHE A 14 -4.18 0.99 -1.58
CA PHE A 14 -4.97 1.29 -0.40
C PHE A 14 -5.82 0.11 0.07
N LEU A 15 -6.32 -0.69 -0.87
CA LEU A 15 -7.05 -1.91 -0.53
C LEU A 15 -6.18 -2.89 0.28
N PHE A 16 -5.00 -3.24 -0.24
CA PHE A 16 -4.12 -4.21 0.41
C PHE A 16 -3.40 -3.66 1.64
N SER A 17 -3.20 -2.36 1.74
CA SER A 17 -2.53 -1.72 2.89
C SER A 17 -3.48 -1.36 4.03
N LEU A 18 -4.76 -1.07 3.78
CA LEU A 18 -5.69 -0.66 4.84
C LEU A 18 -6.68 -1.76 5.24
N LEU A 19 -7.01 -2.68 4.32
CA LEU A 19 -7.94 -3.79 4.55
C LEU A 19 -9.35 -3.38 5.03
N ASP A 20 -9.71 -2.11 4.88
CA ASP A 20 -11.05 -1.57 5.07
C ASP A 20 -11.45 -0.90 3.77
N GLN A 21 -12.47 -1.42 3.09
CA GLN A 21 -12.86 -0.94 1.76
C GLN A 21 -13.27 0.54 1.78
N ARG A 22 -13.99 0.98 2.81
CA ARG A 22 -14.50 2.34 2.90
C ARG A 22 -13.35 3.33 3.08
N VAL A 23 -12.42 3.03 3.99
CA VAL A 23 -11.25 3.87 4.24
C VAL A 23 -10.30 3.82 3.04
N ALA A 24 -10.12 2.66 2.42
CA ALA A 24 -9.31 2.50 1.22
C ALA A 24 -9.83 3.34 0.05
N LEU A 25 -11.15 3.31 -0.20
CA LEU A 25 -11.78 4.09 -1.27
C LEU A 25 -11.61 5.60 -1.05
N GLN A 26 -11.81 6.07 0.19
CA GLN A 26 -11.60 7.47 0.55
C GLN A 26 -10.14 7.90 0.35
N ALA A 27 -9.19 7.06 0.76
CA ALA A 27 -7.77 7.32 0.61
C ALA A 27 -7.36 7.34 -0.87
N ALA A 28 -7.86 6.39 -1.67
CA ALA A 28 -7.62 6.30 -3.10
C ALA A 28 -8.14 7.54 -3.84
N HIS A 29 -9.38 7.98 -3.58
CA HIS A 29 -9.92 9.20 -4.19
C HIS A 29 -9.07 10.43 -3.91
N LYS A 30 -8.64 10.61 -2.65
CA LYS A 30 -7.77 11.74 -2.27
C LYS A 30 -6.40 11.64 -2.95
N ALA A 31 -5.80 10.45 -2.98
CA ALA A 31 -4.50 10.26 -3.62
C ALA A 31 -4.56 10.49 -5.13
N ILE A 32 -5.60 10.01 -5.82
CA ILE A 32 -5.82 10.27 -7.25
C ILE A 32 -5.93 11.77 -7.51
N ALA A 33 -6.67 12.50 -6.68
CA ALA A 33 -6.77 13.96 -6.80
C ALA A 33 -5.41 14.64 -6.60
N GLN A 34 -4.60 14.19 -5.64
CA GLN A 34 -3.24 14.71 -5.43
C GLN A 34 -2.31 14.40 -6.60
N VAL A 35 -2.37 13.19 -7.16
CA VAL A 35 -1.58 12.79 -8.33
C VAL A 35 -1.97 13.63 -9.55
N LYS A 36 -3.27 13.87 -9.78
CA LYS A 36 -3.76 14.74 -10.85
C LYS A 36 -3.32 16.20 -10.70
N ALA A 37 -3.07 16.65 -9.47
CA ALA A 37 -2.64 18.02 -9.17
C ALA A 37 -1.12 18.21 -9.21
N LEU A 38 -0.33 17.15 -9.45
CA LEU A 38 1.11 17.28 -9.55
C LEU A 38 1.49 18.13 -10.78
N PRO A 39 2.44 19.07 -10.63
CA PRO A 39 3.02 19.73 -11.79
C PRO A 39 3.79 18.68 -12.60
N THR A 40 3.48 18.56 -13.88
CA THR A 40 4.16 17.64 -14.78
C THR A 40 4.84 18.43 -15.87
N ASP A 41 6.17 18.42 -15.89
CA ASP A 41 6.98 19.15 -16.89
C ASP A 41 6.78 18.59 -18.31
N GLU A 42 6.41 17.31 -18.45
CA GLU A 42 6.19 16.65 -19.75
C GLU A 42 4.90 15.80 -19.78
N GLY A 43 3.98 16.01 -18.83
CA GLY A 43 2.78 15.18 -18.69
C GLY A 43 3.02 13.78 -18.11
N VAL A 44 4.27 13.40 -17.88
CA VAL A 44 4.69 12.16 -17.21
C VAL A 44 4.75 12.38 -15.69
N ILE A 45 4.10 11.49 -14.95
CA ILE A 45 4.10 11.51 -13.49
C ILE A 45 5.13 10.50 -13.00
N SER A 46 6.08 10.95 -12.18
CA SER A 46 7.10 10.06 -11.60
C SER A 46 6.48 9.04 -10.65
N LYS A 47 6.91 7.77 -10.76
CA LYS A 47 6.52 6.72 -9.81
C LYS A 47 6.98 7.04 -8.39
N SER A 48 8.09 7.76 -8.20
CA SER A 48 8.55 8.19 -6.88
C SER A 48 7.56 9.19 -6.24
N ASP A 49 7.00 10.11 -7.02
CA ASP A 49 6.00 11.07 -6.53
C ASP A 49 4.69 10.36 -6.14
N ILE A 50 4.27 9.39 -6.95
CA ILE A 50 3.12 8.53 -6.64
C ILE A 50 3.39 7.77 -5.33
N ALA A 51 4.55 7.11 -5.19
CA ALA A 51 4.91 6.38 -3.97
C ALA A 51 4.91 7.30 -2.73
N ARG A 52 5.38 8.54 -2.87
CA ARG A 52 5.34 9.56 -1.80
C ARG A 52 3.91 9.91 -1.40
N ILE A 53 3.03 10.14 -2.36
CA ILE A 53 1.60 10.42 -2.13
C ILE A 53 0.94 9.24 -1.43
N LEU A 54 1.17 8.02 -1.93
CA LEU A 54 0.60 6.79 -1.37
C LEU A 54 1.03 6.58 0.09
N LYS A 55 2.33 6.73 0.39
CA LYS A 55 2.85 6.68 1.76
C LYS A 55 2.14 7.67 2.69
N ARG A 56 2.05 8.94 2.30
CA ARG A 56 1.39 9.99 3.12
C ARG A 56 -0.10 9.74 3.29
N GLY A 57 -0.77 9.31 2.22
CA GLY A 57 -2.18 8.94 2.24
C GLY A 57 -2.43 7.79 3.20
N PHE A 58 -1.57 6.78 3.18
CA PHE A 58 -1.63 5.64 4.10
C PHE A 58 -1.44 6.10 5.54
N GLU A 59 -0.38 6.86 5.86
CA GLU A 59 -0.09 7.33 7.23
C GLU A 59 -1.24 8.18 7.81
N THR A 60 -1.97 8.90 6.96
CA THR A 60 -3.12 9.71 7.36
C THR A 60 -4.34 8.84 7.66
N HIS A 61 -4.68 7.89 6.78
CA HIS A 61 -5.89 7.09 6.90
C HIS A 61 -5.72 5.90 7.85
N ARG A 62 -4.49 5.39 8.03
CA ARG A 62 -4.17 4.33 8.98
C ARG A 62 -4.51 4.73 10.41
N LYS A 63 -4.40 6.02 10.76
CA LYS A 63 -4.78 6.56 12.08
C LYS A 63 -6.27 6.51 12.35
N LEU A 64 -7.09 6.41 11.30
CA LEU A 64 -8.55 6.29 11.41
C LEU A 64 -8.99 4.85 11.70
N LEU A 65 -8.08 3.88 11.55
CA LEU A 65 -8.37 2.48 11.77
C LEU A 65 -8.11 2.11 13.24
N PRO A 66 -9.03 1.38 13.89
CA PRO A 66 -8.83 0.87 15.24
C PRO A 66 -7.67 -0.13 15.26
N ARG A 67 -6.62 0.13 16.03
CA ARG A 67 -5.41 -0.72 16.12
C ARG A 67 -5.67 -2.11 16.72
N ASN A 68 -6.73 -2.27 17.50
CA ASN A 68 -7.01 -3.48 18.29
C ASN A 68 -8.33 -4.16 17.93
N GLN A 69 -8.97 -3.76 16.82
CA GLN A 69 -10.20 -4.43 16.37
C GLN A 69 -9.86 -5.42 15.25
N PRO A 70 -10.57 -6.56 15.19
CA PRO A 70 -10.49 -7.44 14.04
C PRO A 70 -10.75 -6.64 12.77
N ILE A 71 -9.86 -6.78 11.80
CA ILE A 71 -10.08 -6.20 10.47
C ILE A 71 -11.14 -7.08 9.80
N GLU A 72 -12.40 -6.62 9.83
CA GLU A 72 -13.48 -7.27 9.09
C GLU A 72 -13.38 -6.88 7.62
N ILE A 73 -12.65 -7.68 6.85
CA ILE A 73 -12.79 -7.67 5.40
C ILE A 73 -14.16 -8.31 5.13
N SER A 74 -15.17 -7.48 4.87
CA SER A 74 -16.48 -7.98 4.47
C SER A 74 -16.31 -8.89 3.23
N GLU A 75 -16.57 -10.19 3.41
CA GLU A 75 -16.52 -11.18 2.32
C GLU A 75 -17.50 -10.83 1.18
N THR A 76 -18.53 -10.03 1.47
CA THR A 76 -19.48 -9.48 0.50
C THR A 76 -18.97 -8.25 -0.26
N ALA A 77 -18.00 -7.51 0.29
CA ALA A 77 -17.40 -6.33 -0.34
C ALA A 77 -16.30 -6.68 -1.35
N LEU A 78 -15.64 -7.81 -1.16
CA LEU A 78 -14.61 -8.38 -2.02
C LEU A 78 -15.02 -9.81 -2.33
N SER A 79 -15.61 -10.05 -3.50
CA SER A 79 -15.83 -11.40 -4.01
C SER A 79 -14.47 -12.05 -4.28
N MET A 80 -13.87 -12.61 -3.24
CA MET A 80 -12.61 -13.32 -3.34
C MET A 80 -12.86 -14.68 -4.01
N PRO A 81 -11.95 -15.17 -4.85
CA PRO A 81 -12.02 -16.53 -5.34
C PRO A 81 -12.11 -17.51 -4.16
N GLU A 82 -12.97 -18.52 -4.28
CA GLU A 82 -13.10 -19.58 -3.28
C GLU A 82 -11.72 -20.16 -2.93
N GLY A 83 -11.44 -20.27 -1.63
CA GLY A 83 -10.16 -20.76 -1.11
C GLY A 83 -9.07 -19.70 -0.91
N THR A 84 -9.35 -18.42 -1.16
CA THR A 84 -8.38 -17.35 -0.83
C THR A 84 -8.39 -17.05 0.66
N ASP A 85 -7.38 -17.54 1.40
CA ASP A 85 -7.21 -17.24 2.82
C ASP A 85 -6.53 -15.88 3.05
N PHE A 86 -7.27 -14.92 3.58
CA PHE A 86 -6.74 -13.61 3.97
C PHE A 86 -6.18 -13.58 5.41
N ALA A 87 -6.32 -14.65 6.20
CA ALA A 87 -5.90 -14.68 7.59
C ALA A 87 -4.39 -14.46 7.74
N THR A 88 -3.57 -15.01 6.85
CA THR A 88 -2.12 -14.75 6.83
C THR A 88 -1.82 -13.28 6.59
N TRP A 89 -2.55 -12.64 5.67
CA TRP A 89 -2.37 -11.23 5.38
C TRP A 89 -2.81 -10.35 6.57
N GLN A 90 -3.96 -10.65 7.19
CA GLN A 90 -4.41 -9.95 8.40
C GLN A 90 -3.42 -10.09 9.55
N LYS A 91 -2.92 -11.30 9.82
CA LYS A 91 -1.89 -11.54 10.85
C LYS A 91 -0.59 -10.80 10.54
N PHE A 92 -0.19 -10.72 9.27
CA PHE A 92 0.95 -9.88 8.85
C PHE A 92 0.71 -8.40 9.19
N HIS A 93 -0.48 -7.86 8.93
CA HIS A 93 -0.82 -6.46 9.28
C HIS A 93 -0.79 -6.17 10.78
N VAL A 94 -1.03 -7.18 11.62
CA VAL A 94 -0.91 -7.07 13.08
C VAL A 94 0.57 -7.08 13.52
N ALA A 95 1.40 -7.92 12.91
CA ALA A 95 2.80 -8.11 13.31
C ALA A 95 3.78 -7.12 12.68
N ALA A 96 3.48 -6.62 11.49
CA ALA A 96 4.33 -5.73 10.72
C ALA A 96 4.10 -4.26 11.08
N SER A 97 5.15 -3.47 10.98
CA SER A 97 5.07 -2.02 11.05
C SER A 97 4.44 -1.44 9.78
N ASP A 98 3.85 -0.27 9.92
CA ASP A 98 3.30 0.54 8.82
C ASP A 98 4.30 0.72 7.65
N HIS A 99 5.60 0.86 7.94
CA HIS A 99 6.65 0.97 6.93
C HIS A 99 6.93 -0.35 6.20
N GLU A 100 6.81 -1.48 6.88
CA GLU A 100 6.97 -2.81 6.27
C GLU A 100 5.76 -3.14 5.39
N ILE A 101 4.54 -2.85 5.86
CA ILE A 101 3.29 -3.05 5.10
C ILE A 101 3.36 -2.27 3.78
N THR A 102 3.60 -0.95 3.86
CA THR A 102 3.63 -0.10 2.66
C THR A 102 4.74 -0.49 1.67
N ALA A 103 5.94 -0.83 2.18
CA ALA A 103 7.04 -1.27 1.34
C ALA A 103 6.76 -2.63 0.66
N VAL A 104 6.19 -3.60 1.38
CA VAL A 104 5.86 -4.92 0.82
C VAL A 104 4.77 -4.80 -0.24
N VAL A 105 3.69 -4.04 0.02
CA VAL A 105 2.60 -3.86 -0.96
C VAL A 105 3.15 -3.23 -2.25
N LEU A 106 3.90 -2.13 -2.15
CA LEU A 106 4.41 -1.45 -3.33
C LEU A 106 5.44 -2.30 -4.11
N ALA A 107 6.38 -2.96 -3.41
CA ALA A 107 7.45 -3.70 -4.07
C ALA A 107 7.01 -5.08 -4.58
N LYS A 108 6.18 -5.81 -3.83
CA LYS A 108 5.86 -7.23 -4.09
C LYS A 108 4.49 -7.46 -4.70
N ILE A 109 3.53 -6.55 -4.47
CA ILE A 109 2.21 -6.65 -5.10
C ILE A 109 2.15 -5.76 -6.35
N LEU A 110 2.67 -4.53 -6.24
CA LEU A 110 2.60 -3.55 -7.34
C LEU A 110 3.88 -3.44 -8.17
N GLY A 111 4.94 -4.15 -7.80
CA GLY A 111 6.16 -4.26 -8.61
C GLY A 111 6.97 -2.97 -8.74
N TYR A 112 6.93 -2.08 -7.76
CA TYR A 112 7.78 -0.89 -7.74
C TYR A 112 9.24 -1.24 -7.44
N ASP A 113 10.16 -0.63 -8.16
CA ASP A 113 11.60 -0.76 -7.93
C ASP A 113 12.02 -0.15 -6.58
N GLU A 114 13.01 -0.75 -5.94
CA GLU A 114 13.45 -0.37 -4.60
C GLU A 114 14.08 1.03 -4.57
N GLU A 115 14.74 1.42 -5.66
CA GLU A 115 15.31 2.75 -5.88
C GLU A 115 14.21 3.82 -5.96
N VAL A 116 13.14 3.54 -6.71
CA VAL A 116 11.97 4.42 -6.83
C VAL A 116 11.26 4.58 -5.49
N LEU A 117 11.10 3.49 -4.75
CA LEU A 117 10.51 3.54 -3.41
C LEU A 117 11.39 4.27 -2.42
N ALA A 118 12.70 4.06 -2.45
CA ALA A 118 13.65 4.76 -1.59
C ALA A 118 13.59 6.28 -1.81
N ASP A 119 13.58 6.71 -3.07
CA ASP A 119 13.41 8.12 -3.43
C ASP A 119 12.03 8.65 -2.99
N GLY A 120 10.93 7.97 -3.33
CA GLY A 120 9.59 8.39 -2.92
C GLY A 120 9.41 8.47 -1.39
N PHE A 121 10.03 7.55 -0.66
CA PHE A 121 9.93 7.46 0.80
C PHE A 121 10.98 8.33 1.51
N GLN A 122 11.93 8.92 0.77
CA GLN A 122 13.04 9.73 1.28
C GLN A 122 13.89 8.97 2.30
N VAL A 123 14.29 7.75 1.93
CA VAL A 123 15.18 6.88 2.73
C VAL A 123 16.27 6.30 1.85
N SER A 124 17.31 5.71 2.44
CA SER A 124 18.31 4.98 1.66
C SER A 124 17.73 3.70 1.03
N VAL A 125 18.26 3.29 -0.13
CA VAL A 125 17.92 2.01 -0.77
C VAL A 125 18.14 0.83 0.19
N GLY A 126 19.20 0.86 1.00
CA GLY A 126 19.44 -0.14 2.04
C GLY A 126 18.33 -0.21 3.09
N THR A 127 17.78 0.94 3.49
CA THR A 127 16.62 0.99 4.41
C THR A 127 15.38 0.39 3.76
N MET A 128 15.15 0.67 2.48
CA MET A 128 14.03 0.10 1.73
C MET A 128 14.15 -1.43 1.62
N LYS A 129 15.31 -1.93 1.20
CA LYS A 129 15.66 -3.37 1.16
C LYS A 129 15.43 -4.05 2.49
N TYR A 130 15.86 -3.42 3.59
CA TYR A 130 15.65 -3.94 4.94
C TYR A 130 14.16 -4.06 5.28
N ARG A 131 13.36 -3.02 5.02
CA ARG A 131 11.90 -3.00 5.29
C ARG A 131 11.17 -4.08 4.49
N ILE A 132 11.46 -4.19 3.19
CA ILE A 132 10.89 -5.23 2.33
C ILE A 132 11.26 -6.61 2.86
N SER A 133 12.55 -6.86 3.11
CA SER A 133 13.04 -8.17 3.56
C SER A 133 12.46 -8.56 4.92
N LYS A 134 12.36 -7.61 5.86
CA LYS A 134 11.79 -7.85 7.18
C LYS A 134 10.29 -8.13 7.10
N GLY A 135 9.54 -7.34 6.31
CA GLY A 135 8.12 -7.58 6.07
C GLY A 135 7.85 -8.94 5.43
N MET A 136 8.64 -9.34 4.43
CA MET A 136 8.52 -10.67 3.80
C MET A 136 8.82 -11.81 4.77
N ARG A 137 9.81 -11.66 5.66
CA ARG A 137 10.07 -12.66 6.72
C ARG A 137 8.91 -12.78 7.70
N GLN A 138 8.31 -11.65 8.10
CA GLN A 138 7.12 -11.65 8.96
C GLN A 138 5.96 -12.37 8.26
N LEU A 139 5.69 -12.04 7.00
CA LEU A 139 4.64 -12.69 6.22
C LEU A 139 4.87 -14.20 6.12
N GLY A 140 6.10 -14.65 5.83
CA GLY A 140 6.44 -16.08 5.79
C GLY A 140 6.41 -16.78 7.15
N SER A 141 6.65 -16.06 8.25
CA SER A 141 6.61 -16.62 9.61
C SER A 141 5.18 -16.88 10.11
N VAL A 142 4.20 -16.16 9.56
CA VAL A 142 2.78 -16.28 9.92
C VAL A 142 2.13 -17.55 9.36
N VAL A 143 2.76 -18.18 8.36
CA VAL A 143 2.29 -19.41 7.71
C VAL A 143 2.68 -20.67 8.51
N LYS A 144 3.52 -20.55 9.55
CA LYS A 144 3.89 -21.65 10.45
C LYS A 144 2.95 -21.71 11.65
#